data_AF-A0A2K8NT05-F1
#
_entry.id   AF-A0A2K8NT05-F1
#
_cell.length_a   1.000
_cell.length_b   1.000
_cell.length_c   1.000
_cell.angle_alpha   90.00
_cell.angle_beta   90.00
_cell.angle_gamma   90.00
#
_symmetry.space_group_name_H-M   'P 1'
#
loop_
_entity.id
_entity.type
_entity.pdbx_description
1 polymer ?
#
loop_
_entity_poly.entity_id
_entity_poly.type
_entity_poly.pdbx_seq_one_letter_code
_entity_poly.pdbx_strand_id
1 'polypeptide(L)'
;MKKILTLLGSIGIVGAAATTVVSCENHDHHDNGDRQAEINNQLNNLKDIDTVIPESNRDLGVLEDIGMNTIKDAFRDNNQNLNLNNDNFQISQISNESAMLHSFKGYKGHITVTYKVFKNLFSDNGQNLGALPNAKEETIRKAILEKNSKIRELNPNFVVFQINKVKDNKYQALIKGEQKHSKSTIVEFTIPQTQNA
;
A
#
# COMPACT_ATOMS: atom_id res chain seq x y z
N MET A 1 48.57 27.83 -3.76
CA MET A 1 49.47 28.17 -4.89
C MET A 1 49.21 27.11 -5.97
N LYS A 2 48.71 27.36 -7.16
CA LYS A 2 49.09 28.35 -8.18
C LYS A 2 47.84 28.78 -8.97
N LYS A 3 47.69 30.09 -9.17
CA LYS A 3 46.85 30.68 -10.22
C LYS A 3 47.66 30.58 -11.51
N ILE A 4 47.08 30.12 -12.61
CA ILE A 4 47.63 30.35 -13.94
C ILE A 4 46.68 31.30 -14.66
N LEU A 5 47.29 32.43 -15.01
CA LEU A 5 46.74 33.63 -15.61
C LEU A 5 47.16 33.63 -17.08
N THR A 6 46.34 34.29 -17.90
CA THR A 6 46.64 34.92 -19.20
C THR A 6 46.95 34.05 -20.42
N LEU A 7 46.11 34.20 -21.45
CA LEU A 7 46.60 34.70 -22.74
C LEU A 7 45.54 35.58 -23.41
N LEU A 8 45.85 36.87 -23.52
CA LEU A 8 45.23 37.86 -24.40
C LEU A 8 46.00 37.85 -25.73
N GLY A 9 45.27 37.91 -26.84
CA GLY A 9 45.76 38.10 -28.20
C GLY A 9 44.70 37.53 -29.14
N SER A 10 44.09 38.27 -30.06
CA SER A 10 44.47 39.50 -30.74
C SER A 10 43.21 40.12 -31.36
N ILE A 11 43.15 41.45 -31.37
CA ILE A 11 42.19 42.23 -32.15
C ILE A 11 42.57 42.13 -33.63
N GLY A 12 41.62 41.71 -34.46
CA GLY A 12 41.68 41.81 -35.91
C GLY A 12 40.31 42.27 -36.41
N ILE A 13 40.20 43.54 -36.79
CA ILE A 13 39.05 44.11 -37.50
C ILE A 13 39.28 43.88 -39.01
N VAL A 14 38.16 43.88 -39.74
CA VAL A 14 37.97 44.15 -41.18
C VAL A 14 37.69 42.92 -42.04
N GLY A 15 36.47 42.89 -42.59
CA GLY A 15 36.07 42.02 -43.68
C GLY A 15 34.57 41.86 -43.77
N ALA A 16 33.84 42.92 -44.14
CA ALA A 16 32.46 42.77 -44.57
C ALA A 16 32.44 41.97 -45.88
N ALA A 17 32.09 40.69 -45.79
CA ALA A 17 31.64 39.92 -46.92
C ALA A 17 30.18 39.56 -46.66
N ALA A 18 29.29 40.02 -47.53
CA ALA A 18 27.90 39.62 -47.52
C ALA A 18 27.83 38.10 -47.75
N THR A 19 27.66 37.33 -46.68
CA THR A 19 27.21 35.95 -46.81
C THR A 19 25.72 36.01 -47.07
N THR A 20 25.29 35.64 -48.27
CA THR A 20 23.91 35.24 -48.48
C THR A 20 23.65 34.07 -47.55
N VAL A 21 22.90 34.29 -46.47
CA VAL A 21 22.29 33.18 -45.74
C VAL A 21 21.30 32.55 -46.71
N VAL A 22 21.62 31.36 -47.19
CA VAL A 22 20.58 30.46 -47.68
C VAL A 22 19.80 30.11 -46.42
N SER A 23 18.66 30.77 -46.25
CA SER A 23 17.63 30.31 -45.34
C SER A 23 17.17 28.96 -45.85
N CYS A 24 17.74 27.88 -45.31
CA CYS A 24 17.01 26.62 -45.30
C CYS A 24 15.83 26.86 -44.37
N GLU A 25 14.72 27.22 -45.00
CA GLU A 25 13.40 27.28 -44.40
C GLU A 25 13.01 25.86 -43.97
N ASN A 26 13.47 25.48 -42.78
CA ASN A 26 12.81 24.41 -42.04
C ASN A 26 11.51 25.01 -41.51
N HIS A 27 10.52 25.03 -42.38
CA HIS A 27 9.12 24.98 -42.00
C HIS A 27 8.92 23.70 -41.19
N ASP A 28 9.11 23.82 -39.88
CA ASP A 28 8.40 23.00 -38.89
C ASP A 28 8.28 23.86 -37.63
N HIS A 29 7.55 24.97 -37.80
CA HIS A 29 6.86 25.62 -36.70
C HIS A 29 5.71 24.69 -36.29
N HIS A 30 6.03 23.60 -35.59
CA HIS A 30 5.01 22.90 -34.81
C HIS A 30 4.67 23.83 -33.64
N ASP A 31 3.60 24.59 -33.87
CA ASP A 31 3.02 25.56 -32.96
C ASP A 31 2.82 24.91 -31.58
N ASN A 32 3.21 25.63 -30.52
CA ASN A 32 2.97 25.17 -29.15
C ASN A 32 1.46 24.93 -28.90
N GLY A 33 0.59 25.58 -29.69
CA GLY A 33 -0.86 25.35 -29.70
C GLY A 33 -1.27 23.93 -30.10
N ASP A 34 -0.65 23.37 -31.14
CA ASP A 34 -1.00 22.04 -31.67
C ASP A 34 -0.56 20.92 -30.71
N ARG A 35 0.64 21.05 -30.12
CA ARG A 35 1.14 20.11 -29.12
C ARG A 35 0.29 20.13 -27.84
N GLN A 36 -0.15 21.30 -27.41
CA GLN A 36 -1.01 21.42 -26.24
C GLN A 36 -2.41 20.84 -26.49
N ALA A 37 -2.97 21.05 -27.70
CA ALA A 37 -4.24 20.48 -28.10
C ALA A 37 -4.19 18.94 -28.16
N GLU A 38 -3.10 18.38 -28.67
CA GLU A 38 -2.90 16.93 -28.75
C GLU A 38 -2.77 16.28 -27.36
N ILE A 39 -2.00 16.89 -26.45
CA ILE A 39 -1.89 16.45 -25.05
C ILE A 39 -3.26 16.49 -24.34
N ASN A 40 -4.02 17.58 -24.52
CA ASN A 40 -5.34 17.72 -23.91
C ASN A 40 -6.32 16.67 -24.43
N ASN A 41 -6.28 16.36 -25.74
CA ASN A 41 -7.10 15.29 -26.32
C ASN A 41 -6.72 13.91 -25.74
N GLN A 42 -5.43 13.62 -25.58
CA GLN A 42 -4.97 12.39 -24.95
C GLN A 42 -5.45 12.26 -23.50
N LEU A 43 -5.36 13.33 -22.69
CA LEU A 43 -5.86 13.33 -21.30
C LEU A 43 -7.37 13.13 -21.21
N ASN A 44 -8.15 13.78 -22.10
CA ASN A 44 -9.61 13.70 -22.10
C ASN A 44 -10.12 12.30 -22.42
N ASN A 45 -9.36 11.54 -23.23
CA ASN A 45 -9.68 10.19 -23.66
C ASN A 45 -9.21 9.10 -22.67
N LEU A 46 -8.56 9.46 -21.56
CA LEU A 46 -8.21 8.49 -20.53
C LEU A 46 -9.48 7.89 -19.92
N LYS A 47 -9.47 6.57 -19.76
CA LYS A 47 -10.53 5.84 -19.05
C LYS A 47 -10.47 6.21 -17.57
N ASP A 48 -11.64 6.35 -16.96
CA ASP A 48 -11.74 6.58 -15.52
C ASP A 48 -11.41 5.28 -14.77
N ILE A 49 -10.47 5.36 -13.82
CA ILE A 49 -10.05 4.21 -13.01
C ILE A 49 -11.24 3.60 -12.24
N ASP A 50 -12.23 4.42 -11.88
CA ASP A 50 -13.43 3.98 -11.18
C ASP A 50 -14.24 2.97 -12.01
N THR A 51 -14.22 3.12 -13.34
CA THR A 51 -14.88 2.19 -14.28
C THR A 51 -14.05 0.96 -14.63
N VAL A 52 -12.78 0.93 -14.22
CA VAL A 52 -11.84 -0.16 -14.49
C VAL A 52 -11.75 -1.11 -13.30
N ILE A 53 -11.78 -0.55 -12.08
CA ILE A 53 -11.72 -1.30 -10.82
C ILE A 53 -13.13 -1.56 -10.32
N PRO A 54 -13.62 -2.82 -10.35
CA PRO A 54 -14.89 -3.17 -9.75
C PRO A 54 -14.92 -2.85 -8.26
N GLU A 55 -16.07 -2.42 -7.74
CA GLU A 55 -16.23 -2.14 -6.31
C GLU A 55 -15.88 -3.34 -5.43
N SER A 56 -16.15 -4.56 -5.88
CA SER A 56 -15.79 -5.80 -5.18
C SER A 56 -14.29 -5.97 -4.93
N ASN A 57 -13.45 -5.31 -5.72
CA ASN A 57 -11.99 -5.38 -5.60
C ASN A 57 -11.41 -4.22 -4.77
N ARG A 58 -12.27 -3.31 -4.28
CA ARG A 58 -11.87 -2.15 -3.47
C ARG A 58 -11.90 -2.45 -1.98
N ASP A 59 -12.63 -3.49 -1.57
CA ASP A 59 -12.47 -4.05 -0.24
C ASP A 59 -11.21 -4.92 -0.22
N LEU A 60 -10.19 -4.48 0.51
CA LEU A 60 -8.92 -5.18 0.67
C LEU A 60 -8.99 -6.21 1.81
N GLY A 61 -10.14 -6.33 2.47
CA GLY A 61 -10.36 -7.26 3.56
C GLY A 61 -9.57 -6.89 4.81
N VAL A 62 -9.02 -7.91 5.47
CA VAL A 62 -8.31 -7.74 6.75
C VAL A 62 -6.81 -7.62 6.51
N LEU A 63 -6.27 -6.45 6.83
CA LEU A 63 -4.86 -6.08 6.68
C LEU A 63 -4.10 -6.14 8.02
N GLU A 64 -2.78 -6.21 7.90
CA GLU A 64 -1.83 -6.21 9.01
C GLU A 64 -1.81 -4.87 9.76
N ASP A 65 -1.75 -3.80 9.01
CA ASP A 65 -1.62 -2.43 9.45
C ASP A 65 -2.11 -1.48 8.36
N ILE A 66 -2.00 -0.18 8.65
CA ILE A 66 -2.37 0.90 7.74
C ILE A 66 -1.16 1.37 6.91
N GLY A 67 -0.10 0.57 6.82
CA GLY A 67 1.10 0.90 6.09
C GLY A 67 0.81 1.09 4.60
N MET A 68 1.37 2.13 4.01
CA MET A 68 1.20 2.43 2.57
C MET A 68 1.54 1.22 1.69
N ASN A 69 2.65 0.52 1.98
CA ASN A 69 3.06 -0.65 1.19
C ASN A 69 2.08 -1.80 1.34
N THR A 70 1.61 -2.08 2.57
CA THR A 70 0.57 -3.08 2.85
C THR A 70 -0.68 -2.85 2.02
N ILE A 71 -1.18 -1.61 2.00
CA ILE A 71 -2.41 -1.26 1.26
C ILE A 71 -2.17 -1.39 -0.25
N LYS A 72 -1.03 -0.93 -0.75
CA LYS A 72 -0.66 -1.06 -2.18
C LYS A 72 -0.56 -2.53 -2.59
N ASP A 73 0.09 -3.36 -1.76
CA ASP A 73 0.29 -4.77 -2.04
C ASP A 73 -1.04 -5.55 -2.03
N ALA A 74 -1.92 -5.28 -1.05
CA ALA A 74 -3.25 -5.87 -0.99
C ALA A 74 -4.13 -5.45 -2.18
N PHE A 75 -4.11 -4.16 -2.55
CA PHE A 75 -4.82 -3.67 -3.71
C PHE A 75 -4.35 -4.34 -5.01
N ARG A 76 -3.04 -4.48 -5.21
CA ARG A 76 -2.48 -5.17 -6.37
C ARG A 76 -2.88 -6.64 -6.40
N ASP A 77 -2.81 -7.33 -5.27
CA ASP A 77 -3.17 -8.75 -5.18
C ASP A 77 -4.66 -8.98 -5.52
N ASN A 78 -5.55 -8.04 -5.19
CA ASN A 78 -6.96 -8.09 -5.60
C ASN A 78 -7.20 -7.72 -7.08
N ASN A 79 -6.23 -7.05 -7.73
CA ASN A 79 -6.38 -6.47 -9.08
C ASN A 79 -5.23 -6.91 -10.00
N GLN A 80 -4.77 -8.16 -9.87
CA GLN A 80 -3.62 -8.70 -10.61
C GLN A 80 -3.80 -8.62 -12.14
N ASN A 81 -5.03 -8.63 -12.63
CA ASN A 81 -5.36 -8.52 -14.05
C ASN A 81 -4.97 -7.18 -14.68
N LEU A 82 -4.72 -6.14 -13.88
CA LEU A 82 -4.37 -4.81 -14.38
C LEU A 82 -2.86 -4.55 -14.48
N ASN A 83 -2.03 -5.49 -14.04
CA ASN A 83 -0.56 -5.39 -14.08
C ASN A 83 -0.01 -4.07 -13.51
N LEU A 84 -0.66 -3.52 -12.49
CA LEU A 84 -0.22 -2.31 -11.79
C LEU A 84 0.94 -2.63 -10.85
N ASN A 85 1.95 -1.78 -10.84
CA ASN A 85 3.03 -1.76 -9.86
C ASN A 85 2.91 -0.58 -8.88
N ASN A 86 3.73 -0.56 -7.84
CA ASN A 86 3.65 0.44 -6.77
C ASN A 86 3.96 1.88 -7.23
N ASP A 87 4.60 2.05 -8.40
CA ASP A 87 4.89 3.36 -9.01
C ASP A 87 3.78 3.81 -9.97
N ASN A 88 2.81 2.93 -10.28
CA ASN A 88 1.71 3.27 -11.16
C ASN A 88 0.62 4.07 -10.48
N PHE A 89 0.63 4.21 -9.16
CA PHE A 89 -0.35 5.00 -8.43
C PHE A 89 0.19 5.47 -7.07
N GLN A 90 -0.48 6.47 -6.53
CA GLN A 90 -0.19 7.04 -5.22
C GLN A 90 -1.34 6.74 -4.26
N ILE A 91 -1.05 6.84 -2.97
CA ILE A 91 -2.03 6.67 -1.90
C ILE A 91 -1.95 7.88 -0.97
N SER A 92 -3.11 8.32 -0.51
CA SER A 92 -3.25 9.39 0.47
C SER A 92 -4.49 9.15 1.33
N GLN A 93 -4.74 10.05 2.29
CA GLN A 93 -5.91 9.99 3.18
C GLN A 93 -6.09 8.64 3.89
N ILE A 94 -4.98 8.03 4.30
CA ILE A 94 -4.98 6.75 5.00
C ILE A 94 -5.63 6.91 6.38
N SER A 95 -6.65 6.10 6.64
CA SER A 95 -7.33 5.97 7.92
C SER A 95 -7.27 4.52 8.42
N ASN A 96 -7.92 4.23 9.55
CA ASN A 96 -8.01 2.87 10.09
C ASN A 96 -8.90 1.94 9.26
N GLU A 97 -9.71 2.47 8.35
CA GLU A 97 -10.70 1.67 7.60
C GLU A 97 -10.68 1.91 6.09
N SER A 98 -9.94 2.91 5.61
CA SER A 98 -9.93 3.29 4.21
C SER A 98 -8.71 4.11 3.81
N ALA A 99 -8.44 4.15 2.51
CA ALA A 99 -7.48 5.06 1.91
C ALA A 99 -7.92 5.47 0.50
N MET A 100 -7.42 6.61 0.02
CA MET A 100 -7.64 7.06 -1.35
C MET A 100 -6.45 6.68 -2.23
N LEU A 101 -6.70 5.98 -3.33
CA LEU A 101 -5.71 5.70 -4.38
C LEU A 101 -5.96 6.64 -5.56
N HIS A 102 -4.90 7.24 -6.09
CA HIS A 102 -4.99 8.26 -7.13
C HIS A 102 -3.72 8.30 -7.99
N SER A 103 -3.70 9.21 -8.97
CA SER A 103 -2.56 9.40 -9.88
C SER A 103 -2.18 8.11 -10.62
N PHE A 104 -3.19 7.36 -11.06
CA PHE A 104 -3.00 6.11 -11.80
C PHE A 104 -2.40 6.38 -13.18
N LYS A 105 -1.25 5.77 -13.49
CA LYS A 105 -0.59 5.90 -14.80
C LYS A 105 -1.50 5.37 -15.90
N GLY A 106 -1.87 6.25 -16.84
CA GLY A 106 -2.74 5.90 -17.97
C GLY A 106 -4.24 5.92 -17.66
N TYR A 107 -4.64 6.43 -16.49
CA TYR A 107 -6.05 6.58 -16.11
C TYR A 107 -6.29 7.96 -15.50
N LYS A 108 -7.55 8.40 -15.55
CA LYS A 108 -8.02 9.56 -14.78
C LYS A 108 -8.82 9.10 -13.57
N GLY A 109 -9.04 10.01 -12.62
CA GLY A 109 -9.85 9.76 -11.43
C GLY A 109 -9.06 9.22 -10.24
N HIS A 110 -9.81 8.81 -9.22
CA HIS A 110 -9.32 8.23 -7.98
C HIS A 110 -10.34 7.20 -7.48
N ILE A 111 -9.91 6.30 -6.60
CA ILE A 111 -10.81 5.37 -5.91
C ILE A 111 -10.54 5.40 -4.42
N THR A 112 -11.56 5.09 -3.63
CA THR A 112 -11.43 4.78 -2.22
C THR A 112 -11.42 3.26 -2.06
N VAL A 113 -10.42 2.75 -1.36
CA VAL A 113 -10.37 1.35 -0.92
C VAL A 113 -10.75 1.28 0.56
N THR A 114 -11.35 0.18 0.96
CA THR A 114 -11.73 -0.10 2.35
C THR A 114 -10.98 -1.31 2.87
N TYR A 115 -10.78 -1.36 4.18
CA TYR A 115 -10.14 -2.48 4.84
C TYR A 115 -10.47 -2.48 6.34
N LYS A 116 -10.09 -3.57 7.01
CA LYS A 116 -10.06 -3.68 8.47
C LYS A 116 -8.66 -4.06 8.93
N VAL A 117 -8.23 -3.57 10.08
CA VAL A 117 -6.92 -3.93 10.63
C VAL A 117 -7.09 -5.05 11.65
N PHE A 118 -6.37 -6.17 11.49
CA PHE A 118 -6.60 -7.38 12.29
C PHE A 118 -6.55 -7.15 13.81
N LYS A 119 -5.53 -6.40 14.29
CA LYS A 119 -5.40 -6.08 15.72
C LYS A 119 -6.57 -5.25 16.27
N ASN A 120 -7.23 -4.46 15.41
CA ASN A 120 -8.36 -3.61 15.80
C ASN A 120 -9.69 -4.40 15.83
N LEU A 121 -9.68 -5.68 15.46
CA LEU A 121 -10.83 -6.57 15.58
C LEU A 121 -11.00 -7.13 16.99
N PHE A 122 -9.99 -6.98 17.85
CA PHE A 122 -10.08 -7.36 19.25
C PHE A 122 -11.00 -6.41 20.02
N SER A 123 -11.84 -6.97 20.89
CA SER A 123 -12.57 -6.21 21.91
C SER A 123 -11.57 -5.62 22.93
N ASP A 124 -12.02 -4.69 23.77
CA ASP A 124 -11.22 -4.22 24.90
C ASP A 124 -10.80 -5.40 25.78
N ASN A 125 -9.49 -5.52 26.06
CA ASN A 125 -8.87 -6.68 26.73
C ASN A 125 -9.13 -8.04 26.03
N GLY A 126 -9.52 -8.04 24.76
CA GLY A 126 -9.84 -9.22 23.97
C GLY A 126 -8.65 -10.14 23.70
N GLN A 127 -7.43 -9.62 23.83
CA GLN A 127 -6.18 -10.39 23.70
C GLN A 127 -5.88 -11.23 24.95
N ASN A 128 -6.41 -10.86 26.11
CA ASN A 128 -6.27 -11.68 27.32
C ASN A 128 -7.47 -12.64 27.40
N LEU A 129 -7.26 -13.93 27.16
CA LEU A 129 -8.33 -14.94 27.14
C LEU A 129 -8.69 -15.45 28.53
N GLY A 130 -7.96 -15.05 29.57
CA GLY A 130 -8.15 -15.54 30.93
C GLY A 130 -7.66 -16.98 31.11
N ALA A 131 -8.33 -17.73 31.98
CA ALA A 131 -7.99 -19.12 32.25
C ALA A 131 -8.62 -20.05 31.20
N LEU A 132 -7.80 -20.90 30.59
CA LEU A 132 -8.19 -21.94 29.65
C LEU A 132 -7.90 -23.34 30.21
N PRO A 133 -8.69 -24.36 29.85
CA PRO A 133 -8.50 -25.71 30.37
C PRO A 133 -7.22 -26.38 29.84
N ASN A 134 -6.71 -25.96 28.68
CA ASN A 134 -5.49 -26.50 28.07
C ASN A 134 -4.97 -25.54 26.97
N ALA A 135 -3.76 -25.81 26.47
CA ALA A 135 -3.10 -25.04 25.41
C ALA A 135 -3.35 -25.61 24.00
N LYS A 136 -4.48 -26.28 23.74
CA LYS A 136 -4.79 -26.77 22.39
C LYS A 136 -5.29 -25.63 21.51
N GLU A 137 -4.91 -25.65 20.23
CA GLU A 137 -5.34 -24.68 19.23
C GLU A 137 -6.86 -24.48 19.20
N GLU A 138 -7.65 -25.57 19.18
CA GLU A 138 -9.12 -25.50 19.16
C GLU A 138 -9.68 -24.75 20.37
N THR A 139 -9.11 -24.98 21.56
CA THR A 139 -9.54 -24.31 22.80
C THR A 139 -9.23 -22.81 22.73
N ILE A 140 -8.03 -22.45 22.27
CA ILE A 140 -7.61 -21.05 22.11
C ILE A 140 -8.48 -20.35 21.06
N ARG A 141 -8.70 -21.00 19.91
CA ARG A 141 -9.52 -20.46 18.81
C ARG A 141 -10.95 -20.19 19.27
N LYS A 142 -11.57 -21.15 19.94
CA LYS A 142 -12.92 -20.99 20.50
C LYS A 142 -12.99 -19.80 21.45
N ALA A 143 -12.06 -19.69 22.40
CA ALA A 143 -12.03 -18.59 23.35
C ALA A 143 -11.86 -17.21 22.68
N ILE A 144 -11.02 -17.11 21.64
CA ILE A 144 -10.88 -15.87 20.85
C ILE A 144 -12.20 -15.49 20.19
N LEU A 145 -12.88 -16.44 19.53
CA LEU A 145 -14.13 -16.20 18.81
C LEU A 145 -15.29 -15.85 19.76
N GLU A 146 -15.32 -16.41 20.96
CA GLU A 146 -16.33 -16.10 21.99
C GLU A 146 -16.13 -14.69 22.55
N LYS A 147 -14.87 -14.29 22.79
CA LYS A 147 -14.55 -12.99 23.40
C LYS A 147 -14.52 -11.82 22.40
N ASN A 148 -14.28 -12.10 21.13
CA ASN A 148 -14.08 -11.10 20.08
C ASN A 148 -15.06 -11.32 18.92
N SER A 149 -16.29 -10.80 19.06
CA SER A 149 -17.35 -10.97 18.06
C SER A 149 -16.96 -10.48 16.67
N LYS A 150 -16.22 -9.36 16.58
CA LYS A 150 -15.71 -8.83 15.31
C LYS A 150 -14.75 -9.79 14.60
N ILE A 151 -13.92 -10.54 15.34
CA ILE A 151 -13.07 -11.58 14.74
C ILE A 151 -13.94 -12.72 14.21
N ARG A 152 -14.96 -13.13 14.97
CA ARG A 152 -15.89 -14.17 14.53
C ARG A 152 -16.64 -13.79 13.26
N GLU A 153 -17.01 -12.52 13.11
CA GLU A 153 -17.76 -12.03 11.95
C GLU A 153 -16.86 -11.77 10.74
N LEU A 154 -15.69 -11.16 10.96
CA LEU A 154 -14.87 -10.60 9.87
C LEU A 154 -13.63 -11.42 9.54
N ASN A 155 -13.17 -12.30 10.45
CA ASN A 155 -12.00 -13.14 10.23
C ASN A 155 -12.06 -14.48 10.99
N PRO A 156 -13.12 -15.30 10.84
CA PRO A 156 -13.32 -16.51 11.63
C PRO A 156 -12.28 -17.62 11.39
N ASN A 157 -11.57 -17.54 10.27
CA ASN A 157 -10.59 -18.54 9.82
C ASN A 157 -9.14 -18.17 10.16
N PHE A 158 -8.92 -17.28 11.13
CA PHE A 158 -7.57 -17.02 11.63
C PHE A 158 -6.90 -18.33 12.11
N VAL A 159 -5.58 -18.33 12.07
CA VAL A 159 -4.74 -19.47 12.43
C VAL A 159 -4.03 -19.21 13.74
N VAL A 160 -3.99 -20.20 14.63
CA VAL A 160 -3.09 -20.19 15.79
C VAL A 160 -1.75 -20.75 15.34
N PHE A 161 -0.79 -19.86 15.12
CA PHE A 161 0.48 -20.22 14.46
C PHE A 161 1.50 -20.80 15.42
N GLN A 162 1.59 -20.25 16.63
CA GLN A 162 2.53 -20.71 17.66
C GLN A 162 1.91 -20.57 19.04
N ILE A 163 2.26 -21.48 19.95
CA ILE A 163 1.81 -21.48 21.34
C ILE A 163 3.05 -21.67 22.21
N ASN A 164 3.33 -20.68 23.04
CA ASN A 164 4.52 -20.64 23.87
C ASN A 164 4.12 -20.54 25.34
N LYS A 165 4.73 -21.38 26.18
CA LYS A 165 4.68 -21.21 27.63
C LYS A 165 5.66 -20.10 28.02
N VAL A 166 5.17 -19.07 28.71
CA VAL A 166 6.00 -17.92 29.11
C VAL A 166 6.62 -18.17 30.47
N LYS A 167 5.79 -18.38 31.50
CA LYS A 167 6.22 -18.65 32.88
C LYS A 167 5.07 -19.25 33.68
N ASP A 168 5.37 -20.19 34.58
CA ASP A 168 4.39 -20.78 35.51
C ASP A 168 3.18 -21.37 34.77
N ASN A 169 2.00 -20.78 34.96
CA ASN A 169 0.77 -21.13 34.26
C ASN A 169 0.43 -20.20 33.09
N LYS A 170 1.28 -19.23 32.74
CA LYS A 170 1.04 -18.22 31.69
C LYS A 170 1.56 -18.68 30.33
N TYR A 171 0.74 -18.46 29.32
CA TYR A 171 0.98 -18.80 27.92
C TYR A 171 0.68 -17.62 27.03
N GLN A 172 1.32 -17.60 25.87
CA GLN A 172 1.05 -16.71 24.77
C GLN A 172 0.82 -17.53 23.51
N ALA A 173 -0.16 -17.15 22.71
CA ALA A 173 -0.32 -17.68 21.36
C ALA A 173 -0.15 -16.58 20.33
N LEU A 174 0.67 -16.86 19.31
CA LEU A 174 0.80 -16.03 18.14
C LEU A 174 -0.27 -16.47 17.14
N ILE A 175 -1.18 -15.57 16.80
CA ILE A 175 -2.30 -15.81 15.88
C ILE A 175 -2.13 -14.96 14.63
N LYS A 176 -2.57 -15.43 13.48
CA LYS A 176 -2.51 -14.68 12.21
C LYS A 176 -3.82 -14.79 11.46
N GLY A 177 -4.21 -13.75 10.73
CA GLY A 177 -5.31 -13.89 9.77
C GLY A 177 -4.94 -14.89 8.66
N GLU A 178 -5.96 -15.45 8.01
CA GLU A 178 -5.75 -16.36 6.86
C GLU A 178 -5.19 -15.60 5.64
N GLN A 179 -5.52 -14.31 5.53
CA GLN A 179 -5.12 -13.45 4.42
C GLN A 179 -3.60 -13.21 4.44
N LYS A 180 -2.99 -13.23 3.25
CA LYS A 180 -1.55 -13.07 3.01
C LYS A 180 -0.96 -11.82 3.68
N HIS A 181 -1.76 -10.76 3.78
CA HIS A 181 -1.38 -9.46 4.35
C HIS A 181 -1.79 -9.31 5.82
N SER A 182 -2.15 -10.38 6.53
CA SER A 182 -2.47 -10.31 7.97
C SER A 182 -1.22 -10.60 8.83
N LYS A 183 -0.76 -9.60 9.59
CA LYS A 183 0.29 -9.79 10.61
C LYS A 183 -0.23 -10.63 11.75
N SER A 184 0.74 -11.22 12.45
CA SER A 184 0.44 -11.94 13.65
C SER A 184 0.18 -11.01 14.83
N THR A 185 -0.80 -11.37 15.66
CA THR A 185 -1.12 -10.74 16.95
C THR A 185 -0.85 -11.75 18.07
N ILE A 186 -0.52 -11.26 19.26
CA ILE A 186 -0.36 -12.11 20.44
C ILE A 186 -1.65 -12.09 21.26
N VAL A 187 -2.08 -13.27 21.70
CA VAL A 187 -3.07 -13.44 22.78
C VAL A 187 -2.42 -14.10 23.98
N GLU A 188 -2.90 -13.80 25.16
CA GLU A 188 -2.36 -14.28 26.44
C GLU A 188 -3.42 -15.06 27.20
N PHE A 189 -3.01 -16.12 27.91
CA PHE A 189 -3.92 -16.93 28.72
C PHE A 189 -3.18 -17.66 29.84
N THR A 190 -3.93 -18.22 30.77
CA THR A 190 -3.40 -19.11 31.82
C THR A 190 -3.99 -20.50 31.73
N ILE A 191 -3.23 -21.52 32.17
CA ILE A 191 -3.73 -22.89 32.35
C ILE A 191 -3.67 -23.25 33.82
N PRO A 192 -4.81 -23.42 34.52
CA PRO A 192 -4.82 -23.80 35.92
C PRO A 192 -3.94 -25.03 36.17
N GLN A 193 -3.05 -24.96 37.17
CA GLN A 193 -2.33 -26.14 37.64
C GLN A 193 -3.36 -27.04 38.32
N THR A 194 -3.52 -28.27 37.86
CA THR A 194 -4.24 -29.28 38.65
C THR A 194 -3.45 -29.45 39.95
N GLN A 195 -4.03 -29.02 41.06
CA GLN A 195 -3.54 -29.42 42.38
C GLN A 195 -3.79 -30.93 42.47
N ASN A 196 -2.73 -31.72 42.33
CA ASN A 196 -2.77 -33.11 42.75
C ASN A 196 -2.92 -33.08 44.28
N ALA A 197 -4.16 -33.28 44.75
CA ALA A 197 -4.48 -33.54 46.15
C ALA A 197 -4.26 -35.02 46.47
#